data_AF-A0A8D8FAA5-F1
#
_entry.id   AF-A0A8D8FAA5-F1
#
_cell.length_a   1.000
_cell.length_b   1.000
_cell.length_c   1.000
_cell.angle_alpha   90.00
_cell.angle_beta   90.00
_cell.angle_gamma   90.00
#
_symmetry.space_group_name_H-M   'P 1'
#
loop_
_entity.id
_entity.type
_entity.pdbx_description
1 polymer ?
#
loop_
_entity_poly.entity_id
_entity_poly.type
_entity_poly.pdbx_seq_one_letter_code
_entity_poly.pdbx_strand_id
1 'polypeptide(L)'
;MAPIKVVLDDFSKNPFCQHGPTVLLQRTNGNGDLQDQFYACTASRDGKCSLEVQKPPTAENIISNRRTYIKSFNPVDTKEPTRHLAPLSFDGEEAQYFFTNRALSCFESIFTQIGITKVLCIGAPRLHEHLLQKTSIDSLLLDIDDRFHDFYSNRHFIHYNMFNHFFFRGKCDEEMFERYLKHVEPSSRVCIFTDPPFGCRTELLANTIQTINQMYNHINSFVQQVLPTFWIFPYFMETYIRQEMPSMEMADYQVNYTNHEKYREGSKAIKNGSPVRMFTNVPLGMIRLPTEEGYKYCQKCDKSVLKNNSHCSICKACTSKNGAPYKHCSKCHICVKTNYVHCGKCGRCAQVEGHNCQQYKRMVSCRICLGRGHVEKGCSFWKRYGISRMFQVGCAVCGGKAHILRDCAKRKVLTKEVYFLGKYHNEINEPI
;
A
#
# COMPACT_ATOMS: atom_id res chain seq x y z
N MET A 1 8.41 13.32 17.17
CA MET A 1 7.43 14.10 16.39
C MET A 1 6.04 13.80 16.94
N ALA A 2 5.23 14.83 17.12
CA ALA A 2 3.82 14.70 17.47
C ALA A 2 3.07 13.88 16.40
N PRO A 3 2.12 13.00 16.76
CA PRO A 3 1.28 12.32 15.77
C PRO A 3 0.51 13.33 14.91
N ILE A 4 0.44 13.07 13.60
CA ILE A 4 -0.32 13.89 12.64
C ILE A 4 -1.42 13.03 12.05
N LYS A 5 -2.67 13.42 12.29
CA LYS A 5 -3.86 12.79 11.71
C LYS A 5 -4.27 13.52 10.43
N VAL A 6 -4.64 12.75 9.41
CA VAL A 6 -5.25 13.26 8.18
C VAL A 6 -6.76 13.38 8.37
N VAL A 7 -7.35 14.50 7.99
CA VAL A 7 -8.81 14.66 7.94
C VAL A 7 -9.25 14.42 6.49
N LEU A 8 -10.08 13.39 6.28
CA LEU A 8 -10.54 12.92 4.96
C LEU A 8 -11.95 13.42 4.61
N ASP A 9 -12.31 14.61 5.06
CA ASP A 9 -13.59 15.24 4.72
C ASP A 9 -13.60 15.72 3.26
N ASP A 10 -14.72 16.25 2.80
CA ASP A 10 -14.86 16.82 1.45
C ASP A 10 -13.80 17.92 1.17
N PHE A 11 -12.80 17.56 0.37
CA PHE A 11 -11.67 18.43 0.04
C PHE A 11 -12.07 19.65 -0.79
N SER A 12 -13.23 19.66 -1.45
CA SER A 12 -13.67 20.80 -2.28
C SER A 12 -13.80 22.11 -1.51
N LYS A 13 -13.95 22.01 -0.18
CA LYS A 13 -14.07 23.15 0.74
C LYS A 13 -12.73 23.65 1.29
N ASN A 14 -11.65 22.92 1.05
CA ASN A 14 -10.33 23.28 1.54
C ASN A 14 -9.70 24.37 0.66
N PRO A 15 -8.76 25.17 1.21
CA PRO A 15 -7.94 26.06 0.40
C PRO A 15 -7.26 25.29 -0.73
N PHE A 16 -7.08 25.93 -1.88
CA PHE A 16 -6.40 25.34 -3.03
C PHE A 16 -4.92 25.69 -3.01
N CYS A 17 -4.13 24.89 -3.71
CA CYS A 17 -2.79 25.23 -4.17
C CYS A 17 -2.68 24.90 -5.66
N GLN A 18 -1.51 25.10 -6.26
CA GLN A 18 -1.29 24.74 -7.67
C GLN A 18 -1.52 23.26 -8.00
N HIS A 19 -1.60 22.37 -6.98
CA HIS A 19 -1.85 20.93 -7.14
C HIS A 19 -3.29 20.52 -6.78
N GLY A 20 -4.23 21.48 -6.73
CA GLY A 20 -5.62 21.25 -6.33
C GLY A 20 -5.88 21.51 -4.84
N PRO A 21 -7.00 21.01 -4.29
CA PRO A 21 -7.36 21.21 -2.89
C PRO A 21 -6.29 20.68 -1.93
N THR A 22 -6.05 21.44 -0.88
CA THR A 22 -5.15 21.06 0.22
C THR A 22 -5.80 20.05 1.15
N VAL A 23 -5.00 19.42 2.01
CA VAL A 23 -5.48 18.52 3.06
C VAL A 23 -5.40 19.20 4.42
N LEU A 24 -6.43 19.04 5.24
CA LEU A 24 -6.42 19.44 6.64
C LEU A 24 -5.69 18.39 7.48
N LEU A 25 -4.64 18.81 8.18
CA LEU A 25 -3.87 17.99 9.10
C LEU A 25 -4.11 18.44 10.53
N GLN A 26 -4.29 17.46 11.43
CA GLN A 26 -4.45 17.68 12.87
C GLN A 26 -3.23 17.15 13.61
N ARG A 27 -2.54 17.99 14.37
CA ARG A 27 -1.44 17.57 15.24
C ARG A 27 -1.98 17.29 16.63
N THR A 28 -1.60 16.15 17.21
CA THR A 28 -1.99 15.81 18.59
C THR A 28 -0.79 15.75 19.53
N ASN A 29 -1.01 16.02 20.81
CA ASN A 29 0.01 15.88 21.84
C ASN A 29 0.22 14.39 22.21
N GLY A 30 1.16 14.11 23.13
CA GLY A 30 1.42 12.74 23.60
C GLY A 30 0.25 12.05 24.31
N ASN A 31 -0.77 12.81 24.73
CA ASN A 31 -1.98 12.32 25.39
C ASN A 31 -3.14 12.12 24.41
N GLY A 32 -2.98 12.53 23.14
CA GLY A 32 -4.00 12.46 22.10
C GLY A 32 -4.84 13.72 21.92
N ASP A 33 -4.61 14.77 22.72
CA ASP A 33 -5.35 16.04 22.60
C ASP A 33 -4.88 16.83 21.39
N LEU A 34 -5.81 17.53 20.73
CA LEU A 34 -5.53 18.38 19.58
C LEU A 34 -4.64 19.57 19.99
N GLN A 35 -3.49 19.73 19.33
CA GLN A 35 -2.60 20.89 19.50
C GLN A 35 -2.93 21.99 18.50
N ASP A 36 -2.93 21.65 17.21
CA ASP A 36 -3.20 22.58 16.13
C ASP A 36 -3.79 21.87 14.91
N GLN A 37 -4.28 22.68 13.97
CA GLN A 37 -4.74 22.25 12.67
C GLN A 37 -4.15 23.16 11.60
N PHE A 38 -3.76 22.60 10.47
CA PHE A 38 -3.20 23.37 9.35
C PHE A 38 -3.45 22.67 8.03
N TYR A 39 -3.54 23.45 6.96
CA TYR A 39 -3.64 22.94 5.60
C TYR A 39 -2.25 22.68 5.02
N ALA A 40 -2.12 21.61 4.24
CA ALA A 40 -0.89 21.25 3.57
C ALA A 40 -1.16 20.82 2.12
N CYS A 41 -0.15 21.01 1.25
CA CYS A 41 -0.20 20.48 -0.10
C CYS A 41 -0.22 18.94 -0.06
N THR A 42 -1.02 18.32 -0.92
CA THR A 42 -1.11 16.86 -1.01
C THR A 42 -0.02 16.24 -1.88
N ALA A 43 0.55 17.01 -2.81
CA ALA A 43 1.56 16.56 -3.76
C ALA A 43 3.00 17.03 -3.46
N SER A 44 3.20 18.11 -2.68
CA SER A 44 4.51 18.63 -2.28
C SER A 44 4.71 18.47 -0.78
N ARG A 45 5.80 17.80 -0.39
CA ARG A 45 6.05 17.38 1.00
C ARG A 45 7.11 18.23 1.71
N ASP A 46 7.94 18.91 0.95
CA ASP A 46 9.03 19.77 1.42
C ASP A 46 8.57 21.19 1.75
N GLY A 47 7.27 21.48 1.61
CA GLY A 47 6.71 22.82 1.86
C GLY A 47 7.12 23.85 0.80
N LYS A 48 7.77 23.43 -0.31
CA LYS A 48 8.12 24.34 -1.42
C LYS A 48 6.88 24.80 -2.20
N CYS A 49 5.76 24.10 -2.09
CA CYS A 49 4.50 24.56 -2.64
C CYS A 49 3.93 25.70 -1.80
N SER A 50 3.93 26.91 -2.36
CA SER A 50 3.20 28.04 -1.78
C SER A 50 1.71 27.72 -1.70
N LEU A 51 1.17 27.72 -0.48
CA LEU A 51 -0.27 27.61 -0.23
C LEU A 51 -0.90 28.97 -0.49
N GLU A 52 -0.98 29.37 -1.75
CA GLU A 52 -1.72 30.57 -2.12
C GLU A 52 -3.20 30.23 -2.25
N VAL A 53 -4.06 31.02 -1.60
CA VAL A 53 -5.53 30.94 -1.72
C VAL A 53 -5.94 31.37 -3.12
N GLN A 54 -5.68 30.53 -4.11
CA GLN A 54 -6.12 30.73 -5.48
C GLN A 54 -7.49 30.08 -5.67
N LYS A 55 -8.34 30.69 -6.51
CA LYS A 55 -9.51 30.00 -7.06
C LYS A 55 -9.02 28.80 -7.89
N PRO A 56 -9.81 27.71 -8.02
CA PRO A 56 -9.42 26.59 -8.88
C PRO A 56 -8.95 27.10 -10.24
N PRO A 57 -7.80 26.62 -10.76
CA PRO A 57 -7.28 27.09 -12.03
C PRO A 57 -8.35 26.86 -13.12
N THR A 58 -8.68 27.90 -13.88
CA THR A 58 -9.56 27.75 -15.04
C THR A 58 -8.82 26.97 -16.13
N ALA A 59 -9.55 26.20 -16.94
CA ALA A 59 -8.96 25.46 -18.07
C ALA A 59 -8.11 26.37 -18.98
N GLU A 60 -8.51 27.64 -19.14
CA GLU A 60 -7.82 28.69 -19.89
C GLU A 60 -6.42 29.02 -19.32
N ASN A 61 -6.27 29.08 -17.99
CA ASN A 61 -5.00 29.37 -17.33
C ASN A 61 -3.99 28.22 -17.44
N ILE A 62 -4.47 26.99 -17.53
CA ILE A 62 -3.61 25.80 -17.74
C ILE A 62 -3.09 25.78 -19.18
N ILE A 63 -3.96 26.07 -20.15
CA ILE A 63 -3.60 26.13 -21.58
C ILE A 63 -2.63 27.29 -21.86
N SER A 64 -2.78 28.44 -21.21
CA SER A 64 -1.90 29.60 -21.40
C SER A 64 -0.48 29.36 -20.88
N ASN A 65 -0.33 28.75 -19.70
CA ASN A 65 0.98 28.34 -19.14
C ASN A 65 1.68 27.27 -19.99
N ARG A 66 0.92 26.43 -20.70
CA ARG A 66 1.48 25.46 -21.64
C ARG A 66 2.13 26.14 -22.85
N ARG A 67 1.52 27.21 -23.41
CA ARG A 67 2.08 27.96 -24.56
C ARG A 67 3.44 28.59 -24.28
N THR A 68 3.72 29.00 -23.04
CA THR A 68 5.02 29.56 -22.64
C THR A 68 6.10 28.49 -22.52
N TYR A 69 5.77 27.27 -22.09
CA TYR A 69 6.71 26.14 -22.00
C TYR A 69 7.06 25.53 -23.38
N ILE A 70 6.13 25.61 -24.34
CA ILE A 70 6.23 25.05 -25.71
C ILE A 70 7.39 25.61 -26.54
N LYS A 71 7.98 26.76 -26.20
CA LYS A 71 9.11 27.33 -26.97
C LYS A 71 10.39 26.48 -27.00
N SER A 72 10.45 25.32 -26.33
CA SER A 72 11.70 24.54 -26.20
C SER A 72 11.62 23.04 -26.53
N PHE A 73 10.48 22.47 -26.93
CA PHE A 73 10.35 21.04 -27.21
C PHE A 73 9.95 20.76 -28.66
N ASN A 74 10.81 20.07 -29.40
CA ASN A 74 10.41 19.43 -30.66
C ASN A 74 9.59 18.19 -30.31
N PRO A 75 8.35 18.05 -30.82
CA PRO A 75 7.54 16.86 -30.56
C PRO A 75 8.23 15.64 -31.19
N VAL A 76 8.78 14.77 -30.35
CA VAL A 76 9.21 13.44 -30.77
C VAL A 76 7.93 12.60 -30.82
N ASP A 77 7.49 12.19 -32.01
CA ASP A 77 6.41 11.22 -32.19
C ASP A 77 6.87 9.85 -31.68
N THR A 78 6.80 9.66 -30.36
CA THR A 78 7.21 8.45 -29.67
C THR A 78 6.07 7.91 -28.84
N LYS A 79 5.80 6.62 -29.03
CA LYS A 79 4.82 5.87 -28.24
C LYS A 79 5.38 5.38 -26.90
N GLU A 80 6.61 5.77 -26.55
CA GLU A 80 7.31 5.42 -25.31
C GLU A 80 7.90 6.65 -24.61
N PRO A 81 7.07 7.64 -24.19
CA PRO A 81 7.53 8.91 -23.64
C PRO A 81 8.49 8.80 -22.43
N THR A 82 8.33 7.80 -21.57
CA THR A 82 9.21 7.56 -20.41
C THR A 82 10.67 7.26 -20.77
N ARG A 83 10.97 6.95 -22.05
CA ARG A 83 12.37 6.83 -22.53
C ARG A 83 13.01 8.17 -22.87
N HIS A 84 12.20 9.20 -23.09
CA HIS A 84 12.62 10.50 -23.59
C HIS A 84 12.46 11.59 -22.54
N LEU A 85 11.43 11.48 -21.70
CA LEU A 85 11.22 12.35 -20.55
C LEU A 85 12.17 11.92 -19.44
N ALA A 86 13.08 12.81 -19.06
CA ALA A 86 13.80 12.66 -17.82
C ALA A 86 12.78 12.57 -16.66
N PRO A 87 12.99 11.64 -15.71
CA PRO A 87 12.19 11.59 -14.48
C PRO A 87 12.14 12.97 -13.84
N LEU A 88 10.95 13.47 -13.51
CA LEU A 88 10.85 14.62 -12.62
C LEU A 88 11.35 14.14 -11.26
N SER A 89 12.62 14.39 -10.95
CA SER A 89 13.14 14.17 -9.62
C SER A 89 12.50 15.22 -8.72
N PHE A 90 11.43 14.84 -8.01
CA PHE A 90 11.21 15.45 -6.70
C PHE A 90 12.37 14.97 -5.84
N ASP A 91 13.25 15.88 -5.44
CA ASP A 91 14.51 15.59 -4.73
C ASP A 91 14.36 14.49 -3.66
N GLY A 92 15.25 13.48 -3.71
CA GLY A 92 15.48 12.49 -2.64
C GLY A 92 14.40 11.43 -2.46
N GLU A 93 14.74 10.13 -2.65
CA GLU A 93 13.91 8.92 -2.41
C GLU A 93 12.50 8.85 -3.04
N GLU A 94 11.94 9.95 -3.55
CA GLU A 94 10.58 10.17 -4.05
C GLU A 94 10.54 10.44 -5.58
N ALA A 95 11.63 10.11 -6.30
CA ALA A 95 11.71 10.31 -7.75
C ALA A 95 10.73 9.42 -8.53
N GLN A 96 10.39 9.83 -9.75
CA GLN A 96 9.64 8.98 -10.69
C GLN A 96 10.51 7.77 -11.08
N TYR A 97 10.11 6.57 -10.68
CA TYR A 97 10.81 5.33 -11.00
C TYR A 97 10.12 4.58 -12.15
N PHE A 98 10.90 4.02 -13.07
CA PHE A 98 10.33 3.26 -14.20
C PHE A 98 10.55 1.76 -14.01
N PHE A 99 9.48 0.99 -14.21
CA PHE A 99 9.53 -0.47 -14.10
C PHE A 99 10.50 -1.10 -15.11
N THR A 100 11.18 -2.16 -14.67
CA THR A 100 11.92 -3.05 -15.56
C THR A 100 10.97 -3.82 -16.49
N ASN A 101 11.47 -4.26 -17.66
CA ASN A 101 10.67 -5.06 -18.59
C ASN A 101 10.14 -6.36 -17.96
N ARG A 102 10.91 -6.99 -17.05
CA ARG A 102 10.44 -8.17 -16.29
C ARG A 102 9.22 -7.86 -15.44
N ALA A 103 9.23 -6.74 -14.71
CA ALA A 103 8.07 -6.29 -13.94
C ALA A 103 6.85 -6.03 -14.83
N LEU A 104 7.03 -5.38 -15.97
CA LEU A 104 5.95 -5.13 -16.94
C LEU A 104 5.34 -6.43 -17.47
N SER A 105 6.18 -7.39 -17.90
CA SER A 105 5.72 -8.71 -18.35
C SER A 105 5.01 -9.50 -17.24
N CYS A 106 5.45 -9.37 -15.99
CA CYS A 106 4.75 -9.98 -14.86
C CYS A 106 3.36 -9.36 -14.66
N PHE A 107 3.24 -8.03 -14.67
CA PHE A 107 1.94 -7.36 -14.53
C PHE A 107 0.98 -7.73 -15.67
N GLU A 108 1.46 -7.72 -16.91
CA GLU A 108 0.70 -8.19 -18.08
C GLU A 108 0.18 -9.63 -17.85
N SER A 109 1.06 -10.56 -17.47
CA SER A 109 0.67 -11.95 -17.22
C SER A 109 -0.43 -12.05 -16.14
N ILE A 110 -0.30 -11.28 -15.06
CA ILE A 110 -1.30 -11.26 -13.97
C ILE A 110 -2.64 -10.74 -14.48
N PHE A 111 -2.65 -9.65 -15.25
CA PHE A 111 -3.86 -9.09 -15.84
C PHE A 111 -4.55 -10.07 -16.78
N THR A 112 -3.78 -10.75 -17.63
CA THR A 112 -4.32 -11.80 -18.50
C THR A 112 -4.89 -12.97 -17.72
N GLN A 113 -4.20 -13.44 -16.66
CA GLN A 113 -4.64 -14.57 -15.82
C GLN A 113 -6.01 -14.32 -15.17
N ILE A 114 -6.26 -13.08 -14.70
CA ILE A 114 -7.54 -12.71 -14.08
C ILE A 114 -8.54 -12.09 -15.08
N GLY A 115 -8.16 -12.01 -16.35
CA GLY A 115 -8.98 -11.49 -17.44
C GLY A 115 -9.34 -10.02 -17.29
N ILE A 116 -8.39 -9.16 -16.92
CA ILE A 116 -8.52 -7.71 -17.01
C ILE A 116 -8.47 -7.28 -18.48
N THR A 117 -9.35 -6.36 -18.86
CA THR A 117 -9.40 -5.78 -20.21
C THR A 117 -9.09 -4.29 -20.23
N LYS A 118 -9.22 -3.60 -19.08
CA LYS A 118 -8.97 -2.17 -18.91
C LYS A 118 -8.15 -1.93 -17.65
N VAL A 119 -7.08 -1.14 -17.74
CA VAL A 119 -6.26 -0.75 -16.58
C VAL A 119 -6.31 0.77 -16.41
N LEU A 120 -6.77 1.23 -15.25
CA LEU A 120 -6.63 2.61 -14.82
C LEU A 120 -5.26 2.78 -14.16
N CYS A 121 -4.30 3.31 -14.90
CA CYS A 121 -2.92 3.52 -14.46
C CYS A 121 -2.80 4.86 -13.73
N ILE A 122 -2.58 4.85 -12.42
CA ILE A 122 -2.44 6.07 -11.59
C ILE A 122 -0.96 6.22 -11.19
N GLY A 123 -0.26 7.15 -11.83
CA GLY A 123 1.18 7.37 -11.63
C GLY A 123 2.08 6.26 -12.19
N ALA A 124 1.59 5.48 -13.17
CA ALA A 124 2.30 4.33 -13.72
C ALA A 124 2.53 4.45 -15.24
N PRO A 125 3.21 5.50 -15.73
CA PRO A 125 3.31 5.80 -17.16
C PRO A 125 4.01 4.68 -17.95
N ARG A 126 5.03 4.04 -17.38
CA ARG A 126 5.76 2.94 -18.05
C ARG A 126 4.90 1.70 -18.26
N LEU A 127 3.97 1.42 -17.34
CA LEU A 127 3.00 0.33 -17.51
C LEU A 127 1.97 0.68 -18.57
N HIS A 128 1.45 1.91 -18.54
CA HIS A 128 0.50 2.41 -19.54
C HIS A 128 1.06 2.26 -20.97
N GLU A 129 2.30 2.69 -21.20
CA GLU A 129 3.00 2.49 -22.48
C GLU A 129 3.04 1.02 -22.89
N HIS A 130 3.48 0.16 -21.98
CA HIS A 130 3.61 -1.28 -22.24
C HIS A 130 2.28 -1.88 -22.67
N LEU A 131 1.20 -1.57 -21.95
CA LEU A 131 -0.13 -2.10 -22.24
C LEU A 131 -0.61 -1.64 -23.62
N LEU A 132 -0.54 -0.35 -23.93
CA LEU A 132 -0.98 0.20 -25.22
C LEU A 132 -0.14 -0.29 -26.41
N GLN A 133 1.15 -0.58 -26.21
CA GLN A 133 2.05 -0.97 -27.30
C GLN A 133 2.19 -2.47 -27.51
N LYS A 134 2.01 -3.28 -26.46
CA LYS A 134 2.37 -4.71 -26.46
C LYS A 134 1.19 -5.64 -26.24
N THR A 135 0.04 -5.12 -25.83
CA THR A 135 -1.09 -5.94 -25.41
C THR A 135 -2.40 -5.45 -26.05
N SER A 136 -3.47 -6.23 -25.88
CA SER A 136 -4.83 -5.81 -26.21
C SER A 136 -5.56 -5.15 -25.03
N ILE A 137 -4.88 -4.95 -23.89
CA ILE A 137 -5.45 -4.36 -22.69
C ILE A 137 -5.47 -2.84 -22.88
N ASP A 138 -6.66 -2.25 -22.80
CA ASP A 138 -6.82 -0.81 -22.87
C ASP A 138 -6.33 -0.16 -21.57
N SER A 139 -5.82 1.06 -21.67
CA SER A 139 -5.21 1.76 -20.53
C SER A 139 -5.49 3.26 -20.57
N LEU A 140 -5.83 3.82 -19.40
CA LEU A 140 -5.96 5.24 -19.16
C LEU A 140 -4.94 5.67 -18.11
N LEU A 141 -4.07 6.63 -18.45
CA LEU A 141 -3.06 7.18 -17.54
C LEU A 141 -3.60 8.41 -16.80
N LEU A 142 -3.57 8.37 -15.47
CA LEU A 142 -3.80 9.48 -14.57
C LEU A 142 -2.46 9.83 -13.93
N ASP A 143 -1.91 10.99 -14.25
CA ASP A 143 -0.61 11.42 -13.73
C ASP A 143 -0.60 12.91 -13.40
N ILE A 144 0.23 13.31 -12.45
CA ILE A 144 0.45 14.72 -12.11
C ILE A 144 1.41 15.40 -13.09
N ASP A 145 2.17 14.62 -13.84
CA ASP A 145 3.08 15.11 -14.86
C ASP A 145 2.34 15.40 -16.18
N ASP A 146 1.90 16.64 -16.37
CA ASP A 146 1.19 17.09 -17.58
C ASP A 146 2.02 16.96 -18.87
N ARG A 147 3.34 16.72 -18.79
CA ARG A 147 4.18 16.49 -20.00
C ARG A 147 3.71 15.28 -20.80
N PHE A 148 3.09 14.28 -20.16
CA PHE A 148 2.53 13.12 -20.87
C PHE A 148 1.37 13.49 -21.80
N HIS A 149 0.68 14.60 -21.56
CA HIS A 149 -0.39 15.04 -22.43
C HIS A 149 0.07 15.29 -23.89
N ASP A 150 1.33 15.68 -24.10
CA ASP A 150 1.87 15.92 -25.43
C ASP A 150 2.00 14.64 -26.27
N PHE A 151 2.03 13.47 -25.63
CA PHE A 151 2.26 12.17 -26.27
C PHE A 151 0.99 11.35 -26.45
N TYR A 152 -0.06 11.65 -25.70
CA TYR A 152 -1.30 10.88 -25.70
C TYR A 152 -2.46 11.72 -26.21
N SER A 153 -3.32 11.10 -27.03
CA SER A 153 -4.61 11.69 -27.32
C SER A 153 -5.40 11.89 -26.02
N ASN A 154 -6.33 12.85 -26.02
CA ASN A 154 -7.14 13.13 -24.83
C ASN A 154 -7.75 11.85 -24.23
N ARG A 155 -8.04 10.81 -25.03
CA ARG A 155 -8.64 9.55 -24.59
C ARG A 155 -7.77 8.67 -23.67
N HIS A 156 -6.46 8.88 -23.58
CA HIS A 156 -5.54 7.98 -22.86
C HIS A 156 -4.78 8.67 -21.73
N PHE A 157 -4.99 9.97 -21.50
CA PHE A 157 -4.32 10.71 -20.44
C PHE A 157 -5.24 11.72 -19.75
N ILE A 158 -5.17 11.77 -18.42
CA ILE A 158 -5.78 12.77 -17.56
C ILE A 158 -4.70 13.38 -16.68
N HIS A 159 -4.63 14.72 -16.67
CA HIS A 159 -3.82 15.43 -15.68
C HIS A 159 -4.54 15.38 -14.34
N TYR A 160 -3.95 14.69 -13.37
CA TYR A 160 -4.63 14.22 -12.17
C TYR A 160 -3.74 14.20 -10.94
N ASN A 161 -4.28 14.61 -9.79
CA ASN A 161 -3.61 14.43 -8.50
C ASN A 161 -4.25 13.29 -7.70
N MET A 162 -3.48 12.21 -7.53
CA MET A 162 -3.90 10.99 -6.86
C MET A 162 -4.13 11.11 -5.35
N PHE A 163 -3.68 12.18 -4.70
CA PHE A 163 -3.79 12.35 -3.25
C PHE A 163 -5.00 13.16 -2.81
N ASN A 164 -5.67 13.84 -3.74
CA ASN A 164 -6.89 14.60 -3.47
C ASN A 164 -8.01 14.36 -4.50
N HIS A 165 -7.84 13.38 -5.39
CA HIS A 165 -8.79 13.06 -6.46
C HIS A 165 -9.14 14.27 -7.34
N PHE A 166 -8.15 15.11 -7.65
CA PHE A 166 -8.37 16.35 -8.38
C PHE A 166 -8.06 16.22 -9.88
N PHE A 167 -9.02 16.62 -10.71
CA PHE A 167 -8.92 16.70 -12.17
C PHE A 167 -8.56 18.12 -12.58
N PHE A 168 -7.37 18.31 -13.15
CA PHE A 168 -6.88 19.67 -13.43
C PHE A 168 -7.66 20.37 -14.55
N ARG A 169 -8.22 19.62 -15.52
CA ARG A 169 -9.05 20.21 -16.59
C ARG A 169 -10.55 20.14 -16.28
N GLY A 170 -10.89 19.85 -15.03
CA GLY A 170 -12.26 19.82 -14.51
C GLY A 170 -13.16 18.84 -15.26
N LYS A 171 -14.38 19.28 -15.55
CA LYS A 171 -15.48 18.43 -16.00
C LYS A 171 -15.18 17.59 -17.24
N CYS A 172 -14.40 18.09 -18.20
CA CYS A 172 -14.04 17.32 -19.39
C CYS A 172 -13.24 16.04 -19.06
N ASP A 173 -12.29 16.15 -18.12
CA ASP A 173 -11.49 15.03 -17.66
C ASP A 173 -12.33 14.08 -16.80
N GLU A 174 -13.21 14.62 -15.94
CA GLU A 174 -14.17 13.84 -15.15
C GLU A 174 -15.11 13.00 -16.04
N GLU A 175 -15.73 13.60 -17.06
CA GLU A 175 -16.61 12.88 -17.99
C GLU A 175 -15.87 11.78 -18.76
N MET A 176 -14.59 12.00 -19.08
CA MET A 176 -13.77 10.97 -19.71
C MET A 176 -13.45 9.83 -18.74
N PHE A 177 -13.07 10.18 -17.52
CA PHE A 177 -12.82 9.22 -16.46
C PHE A 177 -14.05 8.32 -16.22
N GLU A 178 -15.24 8.93 -16.11
CA GLU A 178 -16.49 8.19 -15.93
C GLU A 178 -16.81 7.28 -17.11
N ARG A 179 -16.62 7.76 -18.35
CA ARG A 179 -16.78 6.94 -19.56
C ARG A 179 -15.83 5.75 -19.57
N TYR A 180 -14.59 5.93 -19.13
CA TYR A 180 -13.61 4.85 -19.05
C TYR A 180 -13.99 3.80 -17.99
N LEU A 181 -14.54 4.22 -16.85
CA LEU A 181 -15.04 3.33 -15.81
C LEU A 181 -16.32 2.58 -16.18
N LYS A 182 -17.09 3.10 -17.15
CA LYS A 182 -18.35 2.48 -17.56
C LYS A 182 -18.14 1.07 -18.12
N HIS A 183 -18.99 0.16 -17.69
CA HIS A 183 -19.03 -1.23 -18.08
C HIS A 183 -19.90 -1.35 -19.34
N VAL A 184 -19.27 -1.27 -20.51
CA VAL A 184 -19.97 -1.28 -21.81
C VAL A 184 -20.34 -2.70 -22.22
N GLU A 185 -19.43 -3.65 -22.03
CA GLU A 185 -19.58 -5.05 -22.45
C GLU A 185 -19.55 -5.99 -21.24
N PRO A 186 -20.33 -7.09 -21.22
CA PRO A 186 -20.32 -8.08 -20.12
C PRO A 186 -18.93 -8.63 -19.77
N SER A 187 -18.01 -8.68 -20.74
CA SER A 187 -16.63 -9.15 -20.56
C SER A 187 -15.67 -8.09 -20.00
N SER A 188 -16.11 -6.84 -19.89
CA SER A 188 -15.25 -5.71 -19.58
C SER A 188 -14.80 -5.74 -18.11
N ARG A 189 -13.52 -5.92 -17.87
CA ARG A 189 -12.97 -5.93 -16.50
C ARG A 189 -11.95 -4.82 -16.32
N VAL A 190 -12.27 -3.89 -15.44
CA VAL A 190 -11.42 -2.76 -15.05
C VAL A 190 -10.64 -3.13 -13.80
N CYS A 191 -9.35 -2.80 -13.77
CA CYS A 191 -8.59 -2.74 -12.52
C CYS A 191 -7.92 -1.38 -12.32
N ILE A 192 -7.65 -1.04 -11.07
CA ILE A 192 -6.80 0.09 -10.69
C ILE A 192 -5.37 -0.42 -10.54
N PHE A 193 -4.40 0.27 -11.14
CA PHE A 193 -2.98 0.04 -10.88
C PHE A 193 -2.34 1.36 -10.47
N THR A 194 -1.67 1.39 -9.31
CA THR A 194 -1.04 2.61 -8.80
C THR A 194 0.39 2.37 -8.34
N ASP A 195 1.27 3.30 -8.70
CA ASP A 195 2.68 3.37 -8.31
C ASP A 195 2.98 4.76 -7.72
N PRO A 196 2.51 5.04 -6.49
CA PRO A 196 2.69 6.35 -5.87
C PRO A 196 4.12 6.56 -5.37
N PRO A 197 4.54 7.83 -5.15
CA PRO A 197 5.77 8.15 -4.41
C PRO A 197 5.86 7.43 -3.06
N PHE A 198 7.00 6.82 -2.74
CA PHE A 198 7.14 5.89 -1.60
C PHE A 198 6.94 6.50 -0.22
N GLY A 199 7.17 7.79 -0.08
CA GLY A 199 6.95 8.47 1.18
C GLY A 199 5.50 8.89 1.38
N CYS A 200 4.62 8.78 0.38
CA CYS A 200 3.28 9.35 0.45
C CYS A 200 2.46 8.92 1.67
N ARG A 201 1.41 9.68 1.97
CA ARG A 201 0.42 9.33 3.01
C ARG A 201 -0.51 8.26 2.46
N THR A 202 -0.51 7.08 3.08
CA THR A 202 -1.36 5.95 2.65
C THR A 202 -2.84 6.26 2.80
N GLU A 203 -3.20 7.10 3.78
CA GLU A 203 -4.58 7.52 4.05
C GLU A 203 -5.19 8.26 2.85
N LEU A 204 -4.42 9.15 2.21
CA LEU A 204 -4.87 9.94 1.06
C LEU A 204 -5.10 9.06 -0.17
N LEU A 205 -4.16 8.16 -0.47
CA LEU A 205 -4.30 7.28 -1.62
C LEU A 205 -5.42 6.25 -1.43
N ALA A 206 -5.56 5.72 -0.22
CA ALA A 206 -6.66 4.82 0.11
C ALA A 206 -8.02 5.52 -0.07
N ASN A 207 -8.15 6.77 0.37
CA ASN A 207 -9.35 7.58 0.15
C ASN A 207 -9.65 7.71 -1.35
N THR A 208 -8.66 8.09 -2.16
CA THR A 208 -8.80 8.17 -3.62
C THR A 208 -9.25 6.85 -4.25
N ILE A 209 -8.63 5.73 -3.89
CA ILE A 209 -9.02 4.40 -4.40
C ILE A 209 -10.47 4.07 -4.01
N GLN A 210 -10.88 4.39 -2.79
CA GLN A 210 -12.26 4.18 -2.33
C GLN A 210 -13.25 5.07 -3.09
N THR A 211 -12.93 6.35 -3.31
CA THR A 211 -13.72 7.26 -4.14
C THR A 211 -13.91 6.72 -5.56
N ILE A 212 -12.83 6.25 -6.19
CA ILE A 212 -12.90 5.64 -7.53
C ILE A 212 -13.80 4.41 -7.52
N ASN A 213 -13.71 3.55 -6.50
CA ASN A 213 -14.57 2.37 -6.37
C ASN A 213 -16.05 2.75 -6.16
N GLN A 214 -16.33 3.81 -5.38
CA GLN A 214 -17.68 4.33 -5.19
C GLN A 214 -18.26 4.87 -6.51
N MET A 215 -17.48 5.67 -7.24
CA MET A 215 -17.86 6.17 -8.57
C MET A 215 -18.12 5.01 -9.53
N TYR A 216 -17.23 4.03 -9.59
CA TYR A 216 -17.41 2.84 -10.43
C TYR A 216 -18.73 2.11 -10.13
N ASN A 217 -19.07 1.94 -8.85
CA ASN A 217 -20.35 1.34 -8.47
C ASN A 217 -21.53 2.21 -8.89
N HIS A 218 -21.45 3.52 -8.65
CA HIS A 218 -22.50 4.46 -9.01
C HIS A 218 -22.76 4.50 -10.53
N ILE A 219 -21.72 4.71 -11.33
CA ILE A 219 -21.77 4.79 -12.80
C ILE A 219 -22.39 3.54 -13.41
N ASN A 220 -22.12 2.37 -12.82
CA ASN A 220 -22.57 1.07 -13.32
C ASN A 220 -23.78 0.51 -12.57
N SER A 221 -24.36 1.26 -11.64
CA SER A 221 -25.50 0.83 -10.81
C SER A 221 -25.25 -0.50 -10.08
N PHE A 222 -24.00 -0.76 -9.69
CA PHE A 222 -23.65 -1.91 -8.87
C PHE A 222 -23.92 -1.61 -7.40
N VAL A 223 -24.47 -2.61 -6.69
CA VAL A 223 -24.73 -2.48 -5.24
C VAL A 223 -23.42 -2.37 -4.47
N GLN A 224 -22.48 -3.30 -4.73
CA GLN A 224 -21.20 -3.34 -4.03
C GLN A 224 -20.17 -4.19 -4.78
N GLN A 225 -19.82 -3.79 -6.00
CA GLN A 225 -18.69 -4.37 -6.71
C GLN A 225 -17.38 -3.76 -6.19
N VAL A 226 -16.38 -4.61 -5.98
CA VAL A 226 -15.03 -4.19 -5.62
C VAL A 226 -14.17 -4.25 -6.86
N LEU A 227 -13.55 -3.13 -7.22
CA LEU A 227 -12.54 -3.06 -8.26
C LEU A 227 -11.30 -3.82 -7.81
N PRO A 228 -10.77 -4.74 -8.65
CA PRO A 228 -9.40 -5.22 -8.49
C PRO A 228 -8.43 -4.04 -8.45
N THR A 229 -7.61 -3.97 -7.42
CA THR A 229 -6.64 -2.90 -7.23
C THR A 229 -5.27 -3.49 -6.99
N PHE A 230 -4.26 -2.90 -7.64
CA PHE A 230 -2.85 -3.22 -7.48
C PHE A 230 -2.12 -1.96 -7.05
N TRP A 231 -1.60 -1.96 -5.83
CA TRP A 231 -0.84 -0.86 -5.25
C TRP A 231 0.60 -1.30 -5.09
N ILE A 232 1.49 -0.71 -5.88
CA ILE A 232 2.93 -0.96 -5.83
C ILE A 232 3.54 -0.11 -4.74
N PHE A 233 4.13 -0.73 -3.71
CA PHE A 233 4.65 0.01 -2.56
C PHE A 233 5.68 -0.80 -1.76
N PRO A 234 6.52 -0.17 -0.91
CA PRO A 234 7.48 -0.90 -0.10
C PRO A 234 6.83 -1.83 0.94
N TYR A 235 7.34 -3.06 1.09
CA TYR A 235 6.75 -4.08 1.97
C TYR A 235 6.64 -3.66 3.44
N PHE A 236 7.50 -2.74 3.89
CA PHE A 236 7.50 -2.27 5.28
C PHE A 236 6.31 -1.34 5.58
N MET A 237 5.60 -0.88 4.54
CA MET A 237 4.38 -0.08 4.64
C MET A 237 3.10 -0.92 4.74
N GLU A 238 3.19 -2.26 4.68
CA GLU A 238 2.03 -3.17 4.73
C GLU A 238 1.08 -2.88 5.89
N THR A 239 1.61 -2.53 7.08
CA THR A 239 0.77 -2.25 8.24
C THR A 239 -0.11 -1.02 8.04
N TYR A 240 0.43 0.03 7.40
CA TYR A 240 -0.32 1.25 7.10
C TYR A 240 -1.35 0.99 5.99
N ILE A 241 -0.96 0.30 4.92
CA ILE A 241 -1.90 -0.08 3.83
C ILE A 241 -3.08 -0.89 4.40
N ARG A 242 -2.82 -1.89 5.25
CA ARG A 242 -3.88 -2.73 5.83
C ARG A 242 -4.73 -2.03 6.88
N GLN A 243 -4.24 -0.93 7.48
CA GLN A 243 -5.05 -0.10 8.36
C GLN A 243 -6.12 0.66 7.56
N GLU A 244 -5.75 1.16 6.38
CA GLU A 244 -6.65 1.92 5.52
C GLU A 244 -7.50 1.02 4.59
N MET A 245 -6.92 -0.08 4.11
CA MET A 245 -7.54 -1.05 3.22
C MET A 245 -7.32 -2.50 3.71
N PRO A 246 -8.15 -2.99 4.66
CA PRO A 246 -7.94 -4.29 5.32
C PRO A 246 -7.96 -5.51 4.40
N SER A 247 -8.60 -5.42 3.23
CA SER A 247 -8.68 -6.46 2.21
C SER A 247 -7.41 -6.60 1.37
N MET A 248 -6.46 -5.66 1.47
CA MET A 248 -5.21 -5.72 0.73
C MET A 248 -4.27 -6.78 1.29
N GLU A 249 -3.83 -7.68 0.43
CA GLU A 249 -2.80 -8.67 0.69
C GLU A 249 -1.53 -8.38 -0.12
N MET A 250 -0.38 -8.64 0.49
CA MET A 250 0.91 -8.44 -0.16
C MET A 250 1.33 -9.71 -0.92
N ALA A 251 1.54 -9.57 -2.23
CA ALA A 251 2.16 -10.61 -3.04
C ALA A 251 3.68 -10.67 -2.80
N ASP A 252 4.29 -11.85 -2.98
CA ASP A 252 5.74 -12.04 -2.78
C ASP A 252 6.60 -11.44 -3.92
N TYR A 253 5.99 -11.00 -5.02
CA TYR A 253 6.69 -10.50 -6.21
C TYR A 253 7.52 -9.25 -5.90
N GLN A 254 8.82 -9.32 -6.20
CA GLN A 254 9.77 -8.23 -6.00
C GLN A 254 9.79 -7.32 -7.24
N VAL A 255 9.20 -6.14 -7.11
CA VAL A 255 9.09 -5.18 -8.22
C VAL A 255 10.41 -4.41 -8.37
N ASN A 256 11.03 -4.51 -9.55
CA ASN A 256 12.31 -3.86 -9.86
C ASN A 256 12.11 -2.68 -10.82
N TYR A 257 12.94 -1.65 -10.65
CA TYR A 257 12.95 -0.42 -11.44
C TYR A 257 14.30 -0.21 -12.16
N THR A 258 14.29 0.45 -13.31
CA THR A 258 15.49 0.67 -14.15
C THR A 258 16.43 1.74 -13.60
N ASN A 259 15.90 2.76 -12.92
CA ASN A 259 16.59 4.01 -12.59
C ASN A 259 16.90 4.22 -11.09
N HIS A 260 16.64 3.24 -10.22
CA HIS A 260 16.84 3.43 -8.78
C HIS A 260 18.23 2.97 -8.31
N GLU A 261 19.13 3.90 -7.92
CA GLU A 261 20.51 3.59 -7.47
C GLU A 261 20.58 2.65 -6.27
N LYS A 262 19.67 2.78 -5.27
CA LYS A 262 19.56 1.82 -4.16
C LYS A 262 18.85 0.51 -4.50
N TYR A 263 18.23 0.35 -5.69
CA TYR A 263 17.44 -0.83 -6.12
C TYR A 263 17.87 -1.45 -7.46
N ARG A 264 19.13 -1.22 -7.88
CA ARG A 264 19.72 -1.93 -9.02
C ARG A 264 20.01 -3.41 -8.71
N GLU A 265 19.76 -4.28 -9.68
CA GLU A 265 20.36 -5.62 -9.70
C GLU A 265 21.89 -5.49 -9.62
N GLY A 266 22.53 -6.21 -8.69
CA GLY A 266 23.99 -6.32 -8.62
C GLY A 266 24.75 -5.27 -7.79
N SER A 267 24.12 -4.26 -7.19
CA SER A 267 24.81 -3.42 -6.22
C SER A 267 24.94 -4.14 -4.87
N LYS A 268 26.08 -4.01 -4.18
CA LYS A 268 26.33 -4.60 -2.83
C LYS A 268 25.27 -4.23 -1.78
N ALA A 269 24.37 -3.28 -2.09
CA ALA A 269 23.35 -2.70 -1.22
C ALA A 269 22.13 -3.61 -0.96
N ILE A 270 21.88 -4.65 -1.76
CA ILE A 270 20.67 -5.49 -1.57
C ILE A 270 20.96 -6.97 -1.56
N LYS A 271 21.30 -7.50 -0.39
CA LYS A 271 21.42 -8.95 -0.18
C LYS A 271 20.10 -9.74 -0.36
N ASN A 272 18.94 -9.07 -0.49
CA ASN A 272 17.60 -9.68 -0.41
C ASN A 272 16.56 -9.23 -1.47
N GLY A 273 17.00 -8.66 -2.60
CA GLY A 273 16.11 -8.14 -3.66
C GLY A 273 15.35 -6.85 -3.31
N SER A 274 14.66 -6.25 -4.29
CA SER A 274 13.92 -4.99 -4.12
C SER A 274 12.99 -5.03 -2.90
N PRO A 275 12.78 -3.93 -2.16
CA PRO A 275 11.81 -3.88 -1.07
C PRO A 275 10.37 -3.60 -1.56
N VAL A 276 10.18 -3.31 -2.84
CA VAL A 276 8.89 -2.95 -3.40
C VAL A 276 8.09 -4.20 -3.75
N ARG A 277 6.82 -4.24 -3.34
CA ARG A 277 5.88 -5.34 -3.54
C ARG A 277 4.61 -4.82 -4.17
N MET A 278 3.80 -5.75 -4.62
CA MET A 278 2.44 -5.51 -5.07
C MET A 278 1.47 -5.85 -3.94
N PHE A 279 0.65 -4.88 -3.53
CA PHE A 279 -0.49 -5.06 -2.64
C PHE A 279 -1.77 -5.13 -3.46
N THR A 280 -2.63 -6.09 -3.19
CA THR A 280 -3.86 -6.26 -3.95
C THR A 280 -4.99 -6.86 -3.13
N ASN A 281 -6.22 -6.48 -3.46
CA ASN A 281 -7.44 -7.09 -2.95
C ASN A 281 -7.89 -8.31 -3.78
N VAL A 282 -7.17 -8.64 -4.85
CA VAL A 282 -7.36 -9.88 -5.62
C VAL A 282 -6.83 -11.07 -4.79
N PRO A 283 -7.59 -12.16 -4.65
CA PRO A 283 -7.11 -13.36 -3.97
C PRO A 283 -5.79 -13.86 -4.58
N LEU A 284 -4.75 -13.99 -3.74
CA LEU A 284 -3.40 -14.34 -4.21
C LEU A 284 -3.32 -15.73 -4.88
N GLY A 285 -4.30 -16.61 -4.65
CA GLY A 285 -4.41 -17.91 -5.32
C GLY A 285 -4.71 -17.81 -6.82
N MET A 286 -5.30 -16.70 -7.25
CA MET A 286 -5.55 -16.38 -8.65
C MET A 286 -4.31 -15.84 -9.38
N ILE A 287 -3.22 -15.56 -8.64
CA ILE A 287 -2.02 -14.91 -9.17
C ILE A 287 -0.85 -15.91 -9.21
N ARG A 288 -0.42 -16.27 -10.42
CA ARG A 288 0.76 -17.11 -10.67
C ARG A 288 1.94 -16.21 -11.05
N LEU A 289 2.96 -16.23 -10.20
CA LEU A 289 4.22 -15.52 -10.43
C LEU A 289 5.21 -16.37 -11.27
N PRO A 290 6.10 -15.73 -12.06
CA PRO A 290 6.99 -16.40 -13.01
C PRO A 290 7.95 -17.38 -12.32
N THR A 291 7.90 -18.66 -12.69
CA THR A 291 8.76 -19.69 -12.10
C THR A 291 10.24 -19.53 -12.46
N GLU A 292 10.49 -19.01 -13.65
CA GLU A 292 11.79 -18.67 -14.23
C GLU A 292 12.51 -17.56 -13.45
N GLU A 293 11.76 -16.72 -12.72
CA GLU A 293 12.32 -15.70 -11.81
C GLU A 293 12.49 -16.21 -10.37
N GLY A 294 12.35 -17.52 -10.15
CA GLY A 294 12.58 -18.12 -8.84
C GLY A 294 11.39 -18.06 -7.89
N TYR A 295 10.17 -17.99 -8.42
CA TYR A 295 8.93 -18.16 -7.64
C TYR A 295 8.42 -19.60 -7.72
N LYS A 296 7.66 -20.01 -6.69
CA LYS A 296 6.97 -21.31 -6.62
C LYS A 296 5.59 -21.11 -6.03
N TYR A 297 4.66 -22.02 -6.33
CA TYR A 297 3.34 -21.98 -5.71
C TYR A 297 3.31 -22.75 -4.38
N CYS A 298 2.80 -22.13 -3.32
CA CYS A 298 2.55 -22.79 -2.05
C CYS A 298 1.08 -23.19 -1.95
N GLN A 299 0.78 -24.48 -2.13
CA GLN A 299 -0.58 -25.02 -2.04
C GLN A 299 -1.24 -24.77 -0.67
N LYS A 300 -0.48 -24.87 0.42
CA LYS A 300 -1.01 -24.68 1.79
C LYS A 300 -1.44 -23.24 2.09
N CYS A 301 -0.82 -22.27 1.43
CA CYS A 301 -1.16 -20.85 1.57
C CYS A 301 -1.96 -20.33 0.39
N ASP A 302 -2.24 -21.18 -0.61
CA ASP A 302 -2.90 -20.83 -1.86
C ASP A 302 -2.33 -19.57 -2.51
N LYS A 303 -1.00 -19.48 -2.63
CA LYS A 303 -0.33 -18.31 -3.24
C LYS A 303 1.06 -18.60 -3.77
N SER A 304 1.49 -17.79 -4.72
CA SER A 304 2.88 -17.76 -5.21
C SER A 304 3.81 -17.13 -4.18
N VAL A 305 4.97 -17.74 -3.96
CA VAL A 305 6.00 -17.33 -3.00
C VAL A 305 7.40 -17.45 -3.60
N LEU A 306 8.38 -16.72 -3.06
CA LEU A 306 9.78 -16.92 -3.47
C LEU A 306 10.24 -18.35 -3.14
N LYS A 307 11.12 -18.92 -3.98
CA LYS A 307 11.60 -20.31 -3.82
C LYS A 307 12.17 -20.60 -2.43
N ASN A 308 12.86 -19.61 -1.85
CA ASN A 308 13.48 -19.68 -0.52
C ASN A 308 12.51 -19.37 0.64
N ASN A 309 11.30 -18.87 0.36
CA ASN A 309 10.26 -18.67 1.35
C ASN A 309 9.63 -20.04 1.69
N SER A 310 9.99 -20.57 2.86
CA SER A 310 9.52 -21.86 3.33
C SER A 310 8.25 -21.68 4.18
N HIS A 311 7.24 -22.50 3.91
CA HIS A 311 6.02 -22.53 4.71
C HIS A 311 6.33 -22.99 6.13
N CYS A 312 6.00 -22.18 7.13
CA CYS A 312 6.11 -22.58 8.52
C CYS A 312 4.89 -23.40 8.92
N SER A 313 5.07 -24.67 9.26
CA SER A 313 4.00 -25.56 9.72
C SER A 313 3.33 -25.11 11.02
N ILE A 314 4.06 -24.39 11.88
CA ILE A 314 3.55 -23.88 13.16
C ILE A 314 2.71 -22.62 12.95
N CYS A 315 3.20 -21.66 12.16
CA CYS A 315 2.47 -20.43 11.83
C CYS A 315 1.41 -20.64 10.75
N LYS A 316 1.44 -21.79 10.05
CA LYS A 316 0.60 -22.12 8.88
C LYS A 316 0.67 -21.07 7.78
N ALA A 317 1.86 -20.48 7.59
CA ALA A 317 2.06 -19.37 6.66
C ALA A 317 3.49 -19.36 6.08
N CYS A 318 3.61 -18.86 4.85
CA CYS A 318 4.87 -18.39 4.27
C CYS A 318 5.11 -16.95 4.71
N THR A 319 6.00 -16.75 5.67
CA THR A 319 6.10 -15.49 6.43
C THR A 319 7.24 -14.57 6.00
N SER A 320 8.16 -15.05 5.15
CA SER A 320 9.25 -14.21 4.68
C SER A 320 8.69 -13.09 3.80
N LYS A 321 9.10 -11.84 4.07
CA LYS A 321 8.69 -10.67 3.30
C LYS A 321 9.75 -10.21 2.30
N ASN A 322 11.02 -10.53 2.58
CA ASN A 322 12.18 -10.10 1.80
C ASN A 322 12.84 -11.27 1.05
N GLY A 323 12.18 -12.44 0.94
CA GLY A 323 12.74 -13.61 0.28
C GLY A 323 13.80 -14.38 1.07
N ALA A 324 14.35 -13.80 2.14
CA ALA A 324 15.30 -14.49 3.01
C ALA A 324 14.59 -15.57 3.84
N PRO A 325 15.25 -16.67 4.22
CA PRO A 325 14.65 -17.65 5.12
C PRO A 325 14.32 -17.01 6.47
N TYR A 326 13.16 -17.36 7.02
CA TYR A 326 12.75 -16.98 8.37
C TYR A 326 12.75 -18.22 9.26
N LYS A 327 13.01 -18.04 10.55
CA LYS A 327 12.93 -19.10 11.56
C LYS A 327 11.76 -18.84 12.51
N HIS A 328 11.07 -19.90 12.92
CA HIS A 328 10.03 -19.79 13.94
C HIS A 328 10.65 -19.58 15.32
N CYS A 329 10.22 -18.55 16.05
CA CYS A 329 10.57 -18.39 17.45
C CYS A 329 9.49 -19.02 18.34
N SER A 330 9.81 -20.11 19.04
CA SER A 330 8.87 -20.78 19.96
C SER A 330 8.41 -19.91 21.12
N LYS A 331 9.22 -18.94 21.57
CA LYS A 331 8.85 -18.02 22.66
C LYS A 331 7.88 -16.94 22.19
N CYS A 332 8.09 -16.39 20.99
CA CYS A 332 7.20 -15.37 20.41
C CYS A 332 6.02 -15.96 19.62
N HIS A 333 6.09 -17.24 19.23
CA HIS A 333 5.13 -17.91 18.35
C HIS A 333 4.93 -17.21 17.00
N ILE A 334 5.99 -16.59 16.49
CA ILE A 334 6.02 -15.94 15.18
C ILE A 334 7.31 -16.30 14.46
N CYS A 335 7.28 -16.25 13.12
CA CYS A 335 8.48 -16.35 12.33
C CYS A 335 9.20 -15.00 12.24
N VAL A 336 10.52 -15.04 12.37
CA VAL A 336 11.40 -13.86 12.37
C VAL A 336 12.59 -14.11 11.47
N LYS A 337 13.28 -13.03 11.08
CA LYS A 337 14.54 -13.14 10.33
C LYS A 337 15.54 -14.03 11.08
N THR A 338 16.37 -14.78 10.36
CA THR A 338 17.34 -15.72 10.96
C THR A 338 18.32 -15.05 11.93
N ASN A 339 18.69 -13.81 11.68
CA ASN A 339 19.57 -13.01 12.53
C ASN A 339 18.88 -12.41 13.78
N TYR A 340 17.58 -12.62 13.96
CA TYR A 340 16.87 -12.15 15.16
C TYR A 340 16.98 -13.21 16.27
N VAL A 341 17.11 -12.74 17.51
CA VAL A 341 17.14 -13.56 18.73
C VAL A 341 16.05 -13.09 19.68
N HIS A 342 15.48 -14.02 20.45
CA HIS A 342 14.50 -13.67 21.46
C HIS A 342 15.20 -13.04 22.67
N CYS A 343 14.92 -11.77 22.95
CA CYS A 343 15.45 -11.08 24.11
C CYS A 343 14.50 -11.23 25.29
N GLY A 344 14.93 -11.92 26.36
CA GLY A 344 14.12 -12.15 27.56
C GLY A 344 13.77 -10.87 28.32
N LYS A 345 14.64 -9.85 28.29
CA LYS A 345 14.35 -8.53 28.89
C LYS A 345 13.24 -7.81 28.13
N CYS A 346 13.27 -7.87 26.80
CA CYS A 346 12.30 -7.21 25.93
C CYS A 346 10.97 -8.00 25.81
N GLY A 347 10.99 -9.32 25.95
CA GLY A 347 9.84 -10.20 25.68
C GLY A 347 9.53 -10.38 24.19
N ARG A 348 10.46 -10.01 23.29
CA ARG A 348 10.29 -10.11 21.84
C ARG A 348 11.58 -10.45 21.12
N CYS A 349 11.44 -10.90 19.88
CA CYS A 349 12.57 -11.02 18.97
C CYS A 349 13.06 -9.65 18.49
N ALA A 350 14.38 -9.51 18.47
CA ALA A 350 15.09 -8.31 18.03
C ALA A 350 16.44 -8.71 17.38
N GLN A 351 17.12 -7.74 16.78
CA GLN A 351 18.53 -7.91 16.42
C GLN A 351 19.37 -8.14 17.68
N VAL A 352 20.48 -8.86 17.55
CA VAL A 352 21.37 -9.21 18.67
C VAL A 352 21.91 -7.95 19.34
N GLU A 353 22.33 -6.96 18.56
CA GLU A 353 22.93 -5.72 19.03
C GLU A 353 22.07 -4.50 18.67
N GLY A 354 22.23 -3.41 19.42
CA GLY A 354 21.67 -2.10 19.09
C GLY A 354 20.17 -1.88 19.38
N HIS A 355 19.45 -2.83 19.98
CA HIS A 355 18.03 -2.65 20.29
C HIS A 355 17.78 -2.06 21.70
N ASN A 356 16.87 -1.08 21.81
CA ASN A 356 16.47 -0.51 23.10
C ASN A 356 15.31 -1.29 23.74
N CYS A 357 15.59 -2.03 24.82
CA CYS A 357 14.54 -2.84 25.46
C CYS A 357 13.41 -2.04 26.10
N GLN A 358 13.65 -0.82 26.60
CA GLN A 358 12.57 -0.03 27.19
C GLN A 358 11.56 0.39 26.12
N GLN A 359 12.04 0.86 24.97
CA GLN A 359 11.18 1.20 23.84
C GLN A 359 10.46 -0.05 23.30
N TYR A 360 11.18 -1.16 23.18
CA TYR A 360 10.63 -2.39 22.60
C TYR A 360 9.54 -3.02 23.47
N LYS A 361 9.66 -2.94 24.80
CA LYS A 361 8.60 -3.36 25.73
C LYS A 361 7.28 -2.62 25.48
N ARG A 362 7.33 -1.31 25.23
CA ARG A 362 6.15 -0.50 24.92
C ARG A 362 5.45 -0.94 23.62
N MET A 363 6.22 -1.54 22.71
CA MET A 363 5.73 -2.03 21.41
C MET A 363 5.32 -3.51 21.43
N VAL A 364 5.48 -4.24 22.54
CA VAL A 364 5.04 -5.64 22.61
C VAL A 364 3.51 -5.68 22.62
N SER A 365 2.94 -6.53 21.78
CA SER A 365 1.52 -6.89 21.84
C SER A 365 1.32 -8.16 22.65
N CYS A 366 0.49 -8.10 23.69
CA CYS A 366 0.09 -9.25 24.49
C CYS A 366 -0.72 -10.22 23.64
N ARG A 367 -0.39 -11.51 23.61
CA ARG A 367 -1.14 -12.51 22.82
C ARG A 367 -2.45 -12.95 23.47
N ILE A 368 -2.74 -12.52 24.70
CA ILE A 368 -4.00 -12.81 25.39
C ILE A 368 -5.04 -11.73 25.09
N CYS A 369 -4.75 -10.47 25.36
CA CYS A 369 -5.70 -9.39 25.12
C CYS A 369 -5.42 -8.61 23.83
N LEU A 370 -4.34 -8.88 23.09
CA LEU A 370 -3.93 -8.09 21.91
C LEU A 370 -3.58 -6.61 22.19
N GLY A 371 -3.67 -6.17 23.46
CA GLY A 371 -3.23 -4.86 23.90
C GLY A 371 -1.71 -4.70 23.78
N ARG A 372 -1.25 -3.46 23.64
CA ARG A 372 0.18 -3.12 23.55
C ARG A 372 0.77 -2.78 24.92
N GLY A 373 2.10 -2.81 25.01
CA GLY A 373 2.87 -2.32 26.16
C GLY A 373 3.14 -3.34 27.26
N HIS A 374 2.66 -4.59 27.13
CA HIS A 374 2.87 -5.64 28.12
C HIS A 374 2.97 -7.04 27.49
N VAL A 375 3.66 -7.95 28.18
CA VAL A 375 3.71 -9.38 27.85
C VAL A 375 2.57 -10.13 28.53
N GLU A 376 2.32 -11.38 28.14
CA GLU A 376 1.21 -12.19 28.66
C GLU A 376 1.19 -12.27 30.19
N LYS A 377 2.36 -12.34 30.85
CA LYS A 377 2.47 -12.40 32.32
C LYS A 377 1.84 -11.18 33.02
N GLY A 378 1.86 -10.01 32.39
CA GLY A 378 1.30 -8.77 32.93
C GLY A 378 -0.14 -8.47 32.48
N CYS A 379 -0.82 -9.40 31.80
CA CYS A 379 -2.15 -9.16 31.24
C CYS A 379 -3.23 -9.10 32.32
N SER A 380 -4.13 -8.10 32.23
CA SER A 380 -5.30 -7.95 33.10
C SER A 380 -6.25 -9.15 33.06
N PHE A 381 -6.21 -9.93 32.00
CA PHE A 381 -6.91 -11.22 31.88
C PHE A 381 -6.74 -12.11 33.13
N TRP A 382 -5.53 -12.14 33.69
CA TRP A 382 -5.23 -12.99 34.85
C TRP A 382 -5.87 -12.50 36.15
N LYS A 383 -6.22 -11.21 36.25
CA LYS A 383 -6.99 -10.69 37.38
C LYS A 383 -8.42 -11.26 37.38
N ARG A 384 -9.01 -11.49 36.21
CA ARG A 384 -10.40 -11.94 36.04
C ARG A 384 -10.56 -13.46 36.06
N TYR A 385 -9.64 -14.19 35.45
CA TYR A 385 -9.77 -15.64 35.24
C TYR A 385 -8.78 -16.50 36.04
N GLY A 386 -7.95 -15.86 36.87
CA GLY A 386 -6.92 -16.53 37.67
C GLY A 386 -5.77 -17.08 36.83
N ILE A 387 -4.59 -17.22 37.43
CA ILE A 387 -3.40 -17.75 36.77
C ILE A 387 -3.60 -19.25 36.53
N SER A 388 -3.91 -19.65 35.29
CA SER A 388 -3.87 -21.07 34.94
C SER A 388 -2.43 -21.51 34.75
N ARG A 389 -1.96 -22.42 35.63
CA ARG A 389 -0.75 -23.26 35.50
C ARG A 389 0.36 -22.61 34.65
N MET A 390 0.97 -21.58 35.23
CA MET A 390 2.05 -20.79 34.63
C MET A 390 3.08 -21.68 33.93
N PHE A 391 3.03 -21.71 32.59
CA PHE A 391 4.12 -22.12 31.69
C PHE A 391 4.52 -23.61 31.64
N GLN A 392 3.58 -24.56 31.69
CA GLN A 392 3.86 -25.89 31.13
C GLN A 392 3.63 -25.92 29.60
N VAL A 393 4.33 -26.82 28.91
CA VAL A 393 4.35 -26.96 27.44
C VAL A 393 2.92 -26.93 26.87
N GLY A 394 2.54 -25.83 26.19
CA GLY A 394 1.21 -25.67 25.60
C GLY A 394 0.67 -24.22 25.66
N CYS A 395 -0.58 -24.04 25.26
CA CYS A 395 -1.33 -22.79 25.28
C CYS A 395 -1.61 -22.33 26.73
N ALA A 396 -1.24 -21.09 27.06
CA ALA A 396 -1.38 -20.56 28.42
C ALA A 396 -2.83 -20.48 28.94
N VAL A 397 -3.85 -20.45 28.06
CA VAL A 397 -5.26 -20.32 28.47
C VAL A 397 -5.98 -21.66 28.61
N CYS A 398 -5.64 -22.66 27.79
CA CYS A 398 -6.35 -23.96 27.78
C CYS A 398 -5.45 -25.18 27.99
N GLY A 399 -4.13 -25.03 28.03
CA GLY A 399 -3.16 -26.11 28.16
C GLY A 399 -2.90 -26.92 26.89
N GLY A 400 -3.62 -26.66 25.79
CA GLY A 400 -3.49 -27.43 24.53
C GLY A 400 -2.14 -27.22 23.84
N LYS A 401 -1.54 -28.30 23.31
CA LYS A 401 -0.25 -28.26 22.59
C LYS A 401 -0.37 -28.11 21.07
N ALA A 402 -1.58 -28.29 20.52
CA ALA A 402 -1.84 -28.32 19.08
C ALA A 402 -1.99 -26.93 18.42
N HIS A 403 -2.00 -25.85 19.21
CA HIS A 403 -2.20 -24.49 18.71
C HIS A 403 -1.40 -23.48 19.54
N ILE A 404 -1.17 -22.30 18.97
CA ILE A 404 -0.55 -21.17 19.67
C ILE A 404 -1.62 -20.37 20.41
N LEU A 405 -1.22 -19.59 21.43
CA LEU A 405 -2.14 -18.84 22.30
C LEU A 405 -3.14 -17.96 21.54
N ARG A 406 -2.72 -17.36 20.41
CA ARG A 406 -3.57 -16.50 19.57
C ARG A 406 -4.74 -17.27 18.93
N ASP A 407 -4.54 -18.54 18.62
CA ASP A 407 -5.52 -19.39 17.94
C ASP A 407 -6.42 -20.17 18.92
N CYS A 408 -6.23 -19.96 20.22
CA CYS A 408 -6.99 -20.66 21.25
C CYS A 408 -8.47 -20.22 21.25
N ALA A 409 -9.37 -21.15 20.91
CA ALA A 409 -10.81 -20.91 20.94
C ALA A 409 -11.30 -20.47 22.32
N LYS A 410 -10.82 -21.12 23.40
CA LYS A 410 -11.14 -20.74 24.78
C LYS A 410 -10.70 -19.31 25.09
N ARG A 411 -9.53 -18.89 24.61
CA ARG A 411 -9.04 -17.52 24.76
C ARG A 411 -9.96 -16.53 24.06
N LYS A 412 -10.34 -16.79 22.80
CA LYS A 412 -11.26 -15.92 22.05
C LYS A 412 -12.61 -15.75 22.76
N VAL A 413 -13.18 -16.84 23.27
CA VAL A 413 -14.43 -16.82 24.03
C VAL A 413 -14.28 -16.01 25.32
N LEU A 414 -13.24 -16.28 26.12
CA LEU A 414 -13.03 -15.60 27.40
C LEU A 414 -12.72 -14.11 27.26
N THR A 415 -12.04 -13.70 26.19
CA THR A 415 -11.80 -12.29 25.92
C THR A 415 -12.95 -11.60 25.18
N LYS A 416 -14.01 -12.34 24.83
CA LYS A 416 -15.05 -11.92 23.88
C LYS A 416 -14.46 -11.25 22.64
N GLU A 417 -13.48 -11.92 22.04
CA GLU A 417 -12.78 -11.40 20.88
C GLU A 417 -13.72 -11.33 19.67
N VAL A 418 -13.89 -10.11 19.14
CA VAL A 418 -14.58 -9.86 17.87
C VAL A 418 -13.54 -9.33 16.88
N TYR A 419 -13.53 -9.87 15.67
CA TYR A 419 -12.73 -9.34 14.57
C TYR A 419 -13.65 -8.67 13.57
N PHE A 420 -13.43 -7.38 13.32
CA PHE A 420 -14.17 -6.60 12.35
C PHE A 420 -13.24 -5.63 11.64
N LEU A 421 -13.26 -5.63 10.31
CA LEU A 421 -12.49 -4.72 9.44
C LEU A 421 -11.00 -4.55 9.85
N GLY A 422 -10.28 -5.66 10.06
CA GLY A 422 -8.85 -5.60 10.41
C GLY A 422 -8.56 -5.30 11.87
N LYS A 423 -9.58 -5.02 12.69
CA LYS A 423 -9.44 -4.66 14.11
C LYS A 423 -10.01 -5.77 14.99
N TYR A 424 -9.25 -6.10 16.03
CA TYR A 424 -9.71 -6.99 17.09
C TYR A 424 -10.22 -6.15 18.26
N HIS A 425 -11.43 -6.45 18.69
CA HIS A 425 -12.04 -5.91 19.90
C HIS A 425 -12.09 -7.00 20.96
N ASN A 426 -11.81 -6.66 22.21
CA ASN A 426 -11.98 -7.56 23.35
C ASN A 426 -12.16 -6.77 24.64
N GLU A 427 -12.99 -7.33 25.54
CA GLU A 427 -13.37 -6.70 26.81
C GLU A 427 -12.22 -6.56 27.82
N ILE A 428 -11.09 -7.23 27.58
CA ILE A 428 -9.93 -7.19 28.49
C ILE A 428 -9.17 -5.86 28.38
N ASN A 429 -9.29 -5.18 27.23
CA ASN A 429 -8.66 -3.89 26.96
C ASN A 429 -9.59 -2.69 27.24
N GLU A 430 -10.86 -2.93 27.57
CA GLU A 430 -11.77 -1.84 27.91
C GLU A 430 -11.45 -1.33 29.32
N PRO A 431 -11.44 0.00 29.55
CA PRO A 431 -11.33 0.53 30.89
C PRO A 431 -12.50 0.01 31.73
N ILE A 432 -12.18 -0.57 32.90
CA ILE A 432 -13.17 -1.00 33.90
C ILE A 432 -13.85 0.24 34.49
#